data_AF-A0A4D9DNQ9-F1
#
_entry.id   AF-A0A4D9DNQ9-F1
#
_cell.length_a   1.000
_cell.length_b   1.000
_cell.length_c   1.000
_cell.angle_alpha   90.00
_cell.angle_beta   90.00
_cell.angle_gamma   90.00
#
_symmetry.space_group_name_H-M   'P 1'
#
loop_
_entity.id
_entity.type
_entity.pdbx_description
1 polymer ?
#
loop_
_entity_poly.entity_id
_entity_poly.type
_entity_poly.pdbx_seq_one_letter_code
_entity_poly.pdbx_strand_id
1 'polypeptide(L)'
;MRGLHALLLVSLLTCFSVRGRRVCGKEAIRVLQNVTKLLGDATDGTLYTPEDITVCMAENLNCFHTELRVIQWEHREHTASLSLLIRHLSQLEKLRTCKTDRQCHPCEGHREQPMPQFLSKLLEQLQWDCWVQGSNMHSCPSWPG
;
A
#
# COMPACT_ATOMS: atom_id res chain seq x y z
N MET A 1 39.82 -33.48 37.23
CA MET A 1 38.84 -32.41 37.51
C MET A 1 38.41 -31.84 36.17
N ARG A 2 37.19 -32.19 35.74
CA ARG A 2 36.67 -31.97 34.38
C ARG A 2 35.99 -30.61 34.32
N GLY A 3 36.55 -29.70 33.51
CA GLY A 3 35.92 -28.43 33.17
C GLY A 3 34.69 -28.69 32.30
N LEU A 4 33.51 -28.49 32.86
CA LEU A 4 32.24 -28.74 32.18
C LEU A 4 31.17 -27.78 32.73
N HIS A 5 31.46 -26.48 32.78
CA HIS A 5 30.52 -25.50 33.35
C HIS A 5 30.48 -24.14 32.63
N ALA A 6 30.79 -24.08 31.33
CA ALA A 6 30.77 -22.79 30.60
C ALA A 6 30.10 -22.84 29.21
N LEU A 7 29.17 -23.77 28.97
CA LEU A 7 28.43 -23.83 27.69
C LEU A 7 26.94 -24.13 27.88
N LEU A 8 26.32 -23.51 28.88
CA LEU A 8 24.88 -23.61 29.07
C LEU A 8 24.39 -22.33 29.74
N LEU A 9 24.34 -21.22 28.98
CA LEU A 9 23.57 -20.00 29.30
C LEU A 9 23.62 -18.93 28.19
N VAL A 10 23.70 -19.31 26.90
CA VAL A 10 23.57 -18.34 25.78
C VAL A 10 22.63 -18.87 24.70
N SER A 11 21.42 -19.29 25.09
CA SER A 11 20.36 -19.64 24.13
C SER A 11 18.95 -19.27 24.65
N LEU A 12 18.84 -18.21 25.45
CA LEU A 12 17.56 -17.68 25.96
C LEU A 12 17.28 -16.23 25.55
N LEU A 13 17.85 -15.80 24.43
CA LEU A 13 17.55 -14.56 23.70
C LEU A 13 17.71 -14.95 22.23
N THR A 14 16.68 -15.25 21.44
CA THR A 14 15.64 -14.32 21.02
C THR A 14 14.52 -15.09 20.29
N CYS A 15 13.64 -15.78 21.02
CA CYS A 15 12.28 -15.99 20.52
C CYS A 15 11.47 -14.70 20.71
N PHE A 16 11.98 -13.57 20.21
CA PHE A 16 11.09 -12.51 19.81
C PHE A 16 10.35 -13.10 18.61
N SER A 17 9.15 -13.62 18.87
CA SER A 17 8.12 -13.58 17.85
C SER A 17 8.08 -12.11 17.40
N VAL A 18 8.76 -11.80 16.30
CA VAL A 18 8.48 -10.60 15.52
C VAL A 18 7.06 -10.86 15.03
N ARG A 19 6.09 -10.60 15.90
CA ARG A 19 4.70 -10.48 15.55
C ARG A 19 4.71 -9.25 14.69
N GLY A 20 4.93 -9.47 13.38
CA GLY A 20 5.17 -8.43 12.39
C GLY A 20 4.14 -7.36 12.66
N ARG A 21 4.60 -6.19 13.12
CA ARG A 21 3.70 -5.10 13.45
C ARG A 21 2.95 -4.83 12.16
N ARG A 22 1.63 -5.04 12.17
CA ARG A 22 0.80 -4.88 10.98
C ARG A 22 0.79 -3.39 10.63
N VAL A 23 1.73 -2.99 9.79
CA VAL A 23 1.90 -1.59 9.38
C VAL A 23 0.85 -1.34 8.30
N CYS A 24 -0.12 -0.50 8.63
CA CYS A 24 -1.06 0.01 7.63
C CYS A 24 -0.72 1.45 7.25
N GLY A 25 -1.22 1.88 6.09
CA GLY A 25 -0.91 3.15 5.45
C GLY A 25 -1.43 4.43 6.12
N LYS A 26 -1.45 4.56 7.46
CA LYS A 26 -1.99 5.77 8.14
C LYS A 26 -1.34 7.06 7.67
N GLU A 27 -0.02 7.05 7.49
CA GLU A 27 0.68 8.23 6.98
C GLU A 27 0.34 8.50 5.51
N ALA A 28 0.22 7.45 4.69
CA ALA A 28 -0.23 7.59 3.30
C ALA A 28 -1.64 8.24 3.24
N ILE A 29 -2.56 7.83 4.11
CA ILE A 29 -3.91 8.43 4.22
C ILE A 29 -3.81 9.92 4.54
N ARG A 30 -3.01 10.29 5.54
CA ARG A 30 -2.83 11.69 5.94
C ARG A 30 -2.25 12.53 4.81
N VAL A 31 -1.20 12.02 4.15
CA VAL A 31 -0.55 12.72 3.03
C VAL A 31 -1.52 12.83 1.85
N LEU A 32 -2.26 11.77 1.51
CA LEU A 32 -3.26 11.79 0.46
C LEU A 32 -4.33 12.85 0.70
N GLN A 33 -4.88 12.93 1.91
CA GLN A 33 -5.87 13.96 2.25
C GLN A 33 -5.33 15.38 2.07
N ASN A 34 -4.04 15.60 2.33
CA ASN A 34 -3.40 16.89 2.07
C ASN A 34 -3.20 17.13 0.57
N VAL A 35 -2.76 16.11 -0.18
CA VAL A 35 -2.62 16.16 -1.64
C VAL A 35 -3.96 16.47 -2.32
N THR A 36 -5.05 15.78 -1.93
CA THR A 36 -6.39 16.05 -2.45
C THR A 36 -6.82 17.50 -2.24
N LYS A 37 -6.50 18.08 -1.07
CA LYS A 37 -6.78 19.50 -0.80
C LYS A 37 -5.92 20.45 -1.65
N LEU A 38 -4.68 20.09 -1.93
CA LEU A 38 -3.76 20.90 -2.74
C LEU A 38 -4.17 20.91 -4.21
N LEU A 39 -4.52 19.74 -4.75
CA LEU A 39 -4.96 19.59 -6.15
C LEU A 39 -6.33 20.26 -6.41
N GLY A 40 -7.15 20.44 -5.37
CA GLY A 40 -8.44 21.12 -5.48
C GLY A 40 -9.37 20.45 -6.49
N ASP A 41 -10.03 21.26 -7.31
CA ASP A 41 -10.95 20.81 -8.36
C ASP A 41 -10.26 20.61 -9.72
N ALA A 42 -8.94 20.34 -9.73
CA ALA A 42 -8.23 19.96 -10.94
C ALA A 42 -8.91 18.72 -11.54
N THR A 43 -9.45 18.88 -12.75
CA THR A 43 -10.27 17.88 -13.43
C THR A 43 -9.77 17.56 -14.84
N ASP A 44 -8.61 18.11 -15.22
CA ASP A 44 -8.02 17.83 -16.50
C ASP A 44 -7.50 16.38 -16.52
N GLY A 45 -7.90 15.61 -17.53
CA GLY A 45 -7.47 14.24 -17.71
C GLY A 45 -8.28 13.19 -16.96
N THR A 46 -8.02 11.93 -17.31
CA THR A 46 -8.60 10.74 -16.72
C THR A 46 -7.49 9.74 -16.42
N LEU A 47 -7.66 8.96 -15.35
CA LEU A 47 -6.62 8.10 -14.77
C LEU A 47 -7.15 6.69 -14.58
N TYR A 48 -6.33 5.69 -14.89
CA TYR A 48 -6.71 4.28 -14.70
C TYR A 48 -6.98 3.98 -13.23
N THR A 49 -8.23 3.57 -12.92
CA THR A 49 -8.70 3.47 -11.52
C THR A 49 -9.19 2.07 -11.19
N PRO A 50 -8.52 1.33 -10.29
CA PRO A 50 -9.00 0.04 -9.82
C PRO A 50 -10.41 0.10 -9.21
N GLU A 51 -11.34 -0.72 -9.71
CA GLU A 51 -12.74 -0.73 -9.28
C GLU A 51 -12.95 -1.54 -7.97
N ASP A 52 -12.41 -2.76 -7.91
CA ASP A 52 -12.49 -3.64 -6.74
C ASP A 52 -11.19 -3.61 -5.93
N ILE A 53 -11.22 -2.88 -4.81
CA ILE A 53 -10.08 -2.70 -3.90
C ILE A 53 -9.86 -3.88 -2.95
N THR A 54 -10.78 -4.86 -2.94
CA THR A 54 -10.73 -6.00 -2.02
C THR A 54 -9.87 -7.15 -2.56
N VAL A 55 -9.49 -7.08 -3.83
CA VAL A 55 -8.68 -8.07 -4.56
C VAL A 55 -7.46 -7.39 -5.16
N CYS A 56 -6.43 -8.16 -5.54
CA CYS A 56 -5.26 -7.65 -6.29
C CYS A 56 -4.58 -6.43 -5.64
N MET A 57 -4.49 -6.41 -4.30
CA MET A 57 -4.03 -5.25 -3.52
C MET A 57 -2.69 -4.71 -4.00
N ALA A 58 -1.70 -5.58 -4.25
CA ALA A 58 -0.36 -5.13 -4.67
C ALA A 58 -0.42 -4.47 -6.06
N GLU A 59 -1.14 -5.10 -6.99
CA GLU A 59 -1.32 -4.62 -8.36
C GLU A 59 -2.11 -3.30 -8.38
N ASN A 60 -3.17 -3.19 -7.58
CA ASN A 60 -3.92 -1.94 -7.40
C ASN A 60 -3.03 -0.82 -6.87
N LEU A 61 -2.24 -1.08 -5.81
CA LEU A 61 -1.31 -0.10 -5.24
C LEU A 61 -0.24 0.33 -6.26
N ASN A 62 0.26 -0.59 -7.09
CA ASN A 62 1.18 -0.27 -8.18
C ASN A 62 0.50 0.58 -9.28
N CYS A 63 -0.77 0.31 -9.61
CA CYS A 63 -1.53 1.12 -10.56
C CYS A 63 -1.73 2.55 -10.02
N PHE A 64 -2.21 2.69 -8.78
CA PHE A 64 -2.32 4.00 -8.13
C PHE A 64 -0.98 4.75 -8.08
N HIS A 65 0.12 4.05 -7.79
CA HIS A 65 1.46 4.62 -7.81
C HIS A 65 1.82 5.15 -9.22
N THR A 66 1.53 4.38 -10.27
CA THR A 66 1.82 4.75 -11.67
C THR A 66 1.04 5.99 -12.08
N GLU A 67 -0.26 6.01 -11.83
CA GLU A 67 -1.14 7.13 -12.17
C GLU A 67 -0.84 8.39 -11.33
N LEU A 68 -0.40 8.25 -10.07
CA LEU A 68 0.09 9.40 -9.29
C LEU A 68 1.34 10.05 -9.91
N ARG A 69 2.14 9.32 -10.69
CA ARG A 69 3.26 9.92 -11.43
C ARG A 69 2.77 10.74 -12.63
N VAL A 70 1.62 10.40 -13.20
CA VAL A 70 0.94 11.22 -14.22
C VAL A 70 0.48 12.53 -13.59
N ILE A 71 -0.25 12.46 -12.46
CA ILE A 71 -0.64 13.67 -11.70
C ILE A 71 0.58 14.52 -11.32
N GLN A 72 1.67 13.89 -10.87
CA GLN A 72 2.92 14.61 -10.55
C GLN A 72 3.53 15.31 -11.75
N TRP A 73 3.45 14.70 -12.93
CA TRP A 73 3.96 15.31 -14.16
C TRP A 73 3.16 16.54 -14.57
N GLU A 74 1.84 16.48 -14.39
CA GLU A 74 0.87 17.55 -14.72
C GLU A 74 0.91 18.70 -13.69
N HIS A 75 1.00 18.37 -12.39
CA HIS A 75 0.97 19.31 -11.27
C HIS A 75 2.35 19.48 -10.63
N ARG A 76 3.28 20.06 -11.39
CA ARG A 76 4.68 20.18 -10.97
C ARG A 76 4.86 21.03 -9.71
N GLU A 77 3.99 21.99 -9.47
CA GLU A 77 3.93 22.83 -8.27
C GLU A 77 3.68 22.01 -6.98
N HIS A 78 3.17 20.79 -7.09
CA HIS A 78 2.88 19.89 -5.98
C HIS A 78 3.80 18.66 -5.90
N THR A 79 4.90 18.66 -6.67
CA THR A 79 5.85 17.55 -6.79
C THR A 79 6.32 17.00 -5.44
N ALA A 80 6.59 17.86 -4.44
CA ALA A 80 7.09 17.43 -3.14
C ALA A 80 6.07 16.58 -2.36
N SER A 81 4.81 17.04 -2.30
CA SER A 81 3.71 16.33 -1.63
C SER A 81 3.37 15.03 -2.36
N LEU A 82 3.34 15.05 -3.69
CA LEU A 82 3.10 13.86 -4.51
C LEU A 82 4.24 12.84 -4.37
N SER A 83 5.51 13.27 -4.35
CA SER A 83 6.66 12.39 -4.11
C SER A 83 6.58 11.69 -2.75
N LEU A 84 6.14 12.43 -1.72
CA LEU A 84 5.94 11.87 -0.40
C LEU A 84 4.86 10.79 -0.38
N LEU A 85 3.72 11.05 -1.02
CA LEU A 85 2.63 10.08 -1.16
C LEU A 85 3.08 8.83 -1.92
N ILE A 86 3.70 9.02 -3.08
CA ILE A 86 4.25 7.95 -3.94
C ILE A 86 5.21 7.07 -3.12
N ARG A 87 6.12 7.68 -2.35
CA ARG A 87 7.05 6.94 -1.50
C ARG A 87 6.34 6.07 -0.46
N HIS A 88 5.29 6.58 0.18
CA HIS A 88 4.51 5.80 1.13
C HIS A 88 3.76 4.65 0.46
N LEU A 89 3.22 4.87 -0.74
CA LEU A 89 2.57 3.82 -1.52
C LEU A 89 3.53 2.71 -1.92
N SER A 90 4.72 3.03 -2.43
CA SER A 90 5.72 2.01 -2.78
C SER A 90 6.16 1.19 -1.56
N GLN A 91 6.18 1.77 -0.37
CA GLN A 91 6.47 1.02 0.87
C GLN A 91 5.33 0.05 1.20
N LEU A 92 4.07 0.47 1.07
CA LEU A 92 2.92 -0.39 1.30
C LEU A 92 2.84 -1.51 0.27
N GLU A 93 3.02 -1.20 -1.01
CA GLU A 93 3.03 -2.17 -2.10
C GLU A 93 4.01 -3.32 -1.82
N LYS A 94 5.25 -2.99 -1.43
CA LYS A 94 6.29 -3.97 -1.05
C LYS A 94 5.88 -4.85 0.14
N LEU A 95 5.07 -4.33 1.05
CA LEU A 95 4.54 -5.08 2.21
C LEU A 95 3.30 -5.91 1.86
N ARG A 96 2.73 -5.72 0.67
CA ARG A 96 1.51 -6.40 0.19
C ARG A 96 1.76 -7.31 -1.00
N THR A 97 3.01 -7.43 -1.44
CA THR A 97 3.42 -8.32 -2.53
C THR A 97 3.22 -9.78 -2.10
N CYS A 98 2.00 -10.28 -2.25
CA CYS A 98 1.62 -11.66 -2.04
C CYS A 98 1.47 -12.33 -3.40
N LYS A 99 1.87 -13.61 -3.52
CA LYS A 99 1.46 -14.40 -4.68
C LYS A 99 -0.05 -14.63 -4.58
N THR A 100 -0.78 -14.14 -5.57
CA THR A 100 -2.21 -14.39 -5.74
C THR A 100 -2.38 -15.40 -6.87
N ASP A 101 -3.20 -16.43 -6.65
CA ASP A 101 -3.58 -17.39 -7.70
C ASP A 101 -4.60 -16.78 -8.68
N ARG A 102 -5.19 -15.61 -8.34
CA ARG A 102 -6.04 -14.86 -9.26
C ARG A 102 -5.19 -14.10 -10.27
N GLN A 103 -5.67 -14.09 -11.49
CA GLN A 103 -5.15 -13.24 -12.55
C GLN A 103 -5.61 -11.80 -12.32
N CYS A 104 -4.68 -10.95 -11.90
CA CYS A 104 -4.90 -9.51 -11.77
C CYS A 104 -4.71 -8.82 -13.12
N HIS A 105 -5.51 -7.78 -13.38
CA HIS A 105 -5.41 -7.01 -14.62
C HIS A 105 -4.18 -6.08 -14.59
N PRO A 106 -3.58 -5.77 -15.76
CA PRO A 106 -2.64 -4.65 -15.86
C PRO A 106 -3.37 -3.33 -15.57
N CYS A 107 -2.60 -2.27 -15.25
CA CYS A 107 -3.17 -0.98 -14.84
C CYS A 107 -4.07 -0.38 -15.93
N GLU A 108 -3.63 -0.44 -17.19
CA GLU A 108 -4.34 0.03 -18.38
C GLU A 108 -5.60 -0.81 -18.69
N GLY A 109 -5.81 -1.92 -17.99
CA GLY A 109 -7.04 -2.71 -18.05
C GLY A 109 -8.17 -2.18 -17.17
N HIS A 110 -7.89 -1.23 -16.28
CA HIS A 110 -8.92 -0.57 -15.48
C HIS A 110 -9.65 0.51 -16.28
N ARG A 111 -10.82 0.93 -15.81
CA ARG A 111 -11.50 2.08 -16.40
C ARG A 111 -10.81 3.37 -15.99
N GLU A 112 -10.72 4.31 -16.93
CA GLU A 112 -10.27 5.65 -16.62
C GLU A 112 -11.36 6.42 -15.86
N GLN A 113 -10.96 7.18 -14.83
CA GLN A 113 -11.85 8.03 -14.04
C GLN A 113 -11.26 9.43 -13.88
N PRO A 114 -12.07 10.47 -13.67
CA PRO A 114 -11.53 11.78 -13.38
C PRO A 114 -10.76 11.80 -12.05
N MET A 115 -9.83 12.74 -11.91
CA MET A 115 -8.89 12.80 -10.79
C MET A 115 -9.54 12.75 -9.39
N PRO A 116 -10.67 13.45 -9.12
CA PRO A 116 -11.34 13.35 -7.82
C PRO A 116 -11.80 11.93 -7.48
N GLN A 117 -12.36 11.21 -8.46
CA GLN A 117 -12.80 9.82 -8.31
C GLN A 117 -11.59 8.90 -8.08
N PHE A 118 -10.51 9.07 -8.85
CA PHE A 118 -9.26 8.35 -8.66
C PHE A 118 -8.70 8.51 -7.24
N LEU A 119 -8.58 9.75 -6.75
CA LEU A 119 -8.06 10.04 -5.40
C LEU A 119 -8.98 9.50 -4.30
N SER A 120 -10.30 9.57 -4.50
CA SER A 120 -11.28 8.98 -3.60
C SER A 120 -11.11 7.46 -3.51
N LYS A 121 -10.90 6.79 -4.65
CA LYS A 121 -10.72 5.34 -4.69
C LYS A 121 -9.39 4.90 -4.07
N LEU A 122 -8.33 5.68 -4.25
CA LEU A 122 -7.07 5.48 -3.54
C LEU A 122 -7.23 5.61 -2.02
N LEU A 123 -8.02 6.58 -1.55
CA LEU A 123 -8.31 6.72 -0.12
C LEU A 123 -9.05 5.48 0.42
N GLU A 124 -10.04 5.00 -0.32
CA GLU A 124 -10.78 3.77 -0.01
C GLU A 124 -9.83 2.56 0.10
N GLN A 125 -8.91 2.39 -0.86
CA GLN A 125 -7.91 1.32 -0.87
C GLN A 125 -7.01 1.36 0.38
N LEU A 126 -6.54 2.54 0.77
CA LEU A 126 -5.68 2.72 1.95
C LEU A 126 -6.43 2.48 3.28
N GLN A 127 -7.69 2.91 3.35
CA GLN A 127 -8.55 2.65 4.51
C GLN A 127 -8.86 1.17 4.64
N TRP A 128 -9.15 0.50 3.52
CA TRP A 128 -9.34 -0.94 3.47
C TRP A 128 -8.10 -1.71 3.93
N ASP A 129 -6.91 -1.33 3.47
CA ASP A 129 -5.66 -1.91 3.97
C ASP A 129 -5.56 -1.79 5.51
N CYS A 130 -5.82 -0.61 6.05
CA CYS A 130 -5.82 -0.40 7.49
C CYS A 130 -6.85 -1.25 8.24
N TRP A 131 -8.04 -1.42 7.68
CA TRP A 131 -9.06 -2.29 8.26
C TRP A 131 -8.64 -3.76 8.25
N VAL A 132 -8.17 -4.28 7.11
CA VAL A 132 -7.68 -5.67 6.98
C VAL A 132 -6.53 -5.95 7.94
N GLN A 133 -5.60 -5.01 8.07
CA GLN A 133 -4.49 -5.12 9.03
C GLN A 133 -4.99 -5.13 10.49
N GLY A 134 -6.02 -4.35 10.84
CA GLY A 134 -6.61 -4.35 12.18
C GLY A 134 -7.37 -5.63 12.54
N SER A 135 -7.98 -6.29 11.55
CA SER A 135 -8.96 -7.38 11.74
C SER A 135 -8.37 -8.78 11.90
N ASN A 136 -7.07 -8.92 12.20
CA ASN A 136 -6.35 -10.19 12.26
C ASN A 136 -6.38 -11.07 10.98
N MET A 137 -6.98 -10.60 9.88
CA MET A 137 -7.01 -11.30 8.59
C MET A 137 -5.58 -11.52 8.07
N HIS A 138 -5.25 -12.71 7.59
CA HIS A 138 -3.92 -13.02 7.08
C HIS A 138 -3.56 -12.08 5.93
N SER A 139 -2.36 -11.49 5.97
CA SER A 139 -1.86 -10.48 5.02
C SER A 139 -1.89 -10.95 3.57
N CYS A 140 -1.87 -12.27 3.37
CA CYS A 140 -2.19 -12.94 2.13
C CYS A 140 -3.31 -13.94 2.45
N PRO A 141 -4.56 -13.72 2.01
CA PRO A 141 -5.59 -14.73 2.16
C PRO A 141 -5.22 -15.94 1.30
N SER A 142 -4.96 -17.08 1.93
CA SER A 142 -4.97 -18.37 1.27
C SER A 142 -6.43 -18.68 0.93
N TRP A 143 -6.86 -18.35 -0.28
CA TRP A 143 -8.15 -18.81 -0.79
C TRP A 143 -8.00 -20.27 -1.22
N PRO A 144 -8.94 -21.17 -0.85
CA PRO A 144 -8.96 -22.50 -1.43
C PRO A 144 -9.32 -22.39 -2.91
N GLY A 145 -8.52 -23.04 -3.75
CA GLY A 145 -8.79 -23.20 -5.18
C GLY A 145 -9.99 -24.09 -5.48
#